data_AF-A0A2V8KGE1-F1
#
_entry.id   AF-A0A2V8KGE1-F1
#
_cell.length_a   1.000
_cell.length_b   1.000
_cell.length_c   1.000
_cell.angle_alpha   90.00
_cell.angle_beta   90.00
_cell.angle_gamma   90.00
#
_symmetry.space_group_name_H-M   'P 1'
#
loop_
_entity.id
_entity.type
_entity.pdbx_description
1 polymer ?
#
loop_
_entity_poly.entity_id
_entity_poly.type
_entity_poly.pdbx_seq_one_letter_code
_entity_poly.pdbx_strand_id
1 'polypeptide(L)'
;MKQQLALERYLNDLEARVDARTGELREKNKVMESPLRLIGPSRQMKKVVQQIKQVADSPLTVLIEGETGTGKELVARAIHQLSARREKP
;
A
#
# COMPACT_ATOMS: atom_id res chain seq x y z
N MET A 1 -34.00 -20.91 -26.03
CA MET A 1 -34.18 -20.36 -24.66
C MET A 1 -33.29 -21.03 -23.60
N LYS A 2 -33.30 -22.36 -23.40
CA LYS A 2 -32.48 -23.00 -22.33
C LYS A 2 -30.95 -22.75 -22.45
N GLN A 3 -30.40 -22.72 -23.66
CA GLN A 3 -28.98 -22.44 -23.89
C GLN A 3 -28.59 -20.99 -23.56
N GLN A 4 -29.49 -20.03 -23.81
CA GLN A 4 -29.26 -18.61 -23.55
C GLN A 4 -29.24 -18.31 -22.05
N LEU A 5 -30.16 -18.93 -21.29
CA LEU A 5 -30.19 -18.85 -19.82
C LEU A 5 -28.96 -19.53 -19.17
N ALA A 6 -28.45 -20.61 -19.76
CA ALA A 6 -27.25 -21.28 -19.27
C ALA A 6 -25.99 -20.43 -19.47
N LEU A 7 -25.89 -19.74 -20.61
CA LEU A 7 -24.78 -18.82 -20.89
C LEU A 7 -24.79 -17.61 -19.96
N GLU A 8 -25.97 -17.03 -19.74
CA GLU A 8 -26.15 -15.87 -18.86
C GLU A 8 -25.80 -16.21 -17.40
N ARG A 9 -26.19 -17.40 -16.92
CA ARG A 9 -25.74 -17.90 -15.61
C ARG A 9 -24.23 -18.10 -15.52
N TYR A 10 -23.60 -18.60 -16.58
CA TYR A 10 -22.16 -18.81 -16.61
C TYR A 10 -21.38 -17.49 -16.58
N LEU A 11 -21.86 -16.47 -17.30
CA LEU A 11 -21.27 -15.13 -17.29
C LEU A 11 -21.37 -14.49 -15.91
N ASN A 12 -22.53 -14.58 -15.26
CA ASN A 12 -22.73 -14.05 -13.90
C ASN A 12 -21.82 -14.73 -12.86
N ASP A 13 -21.64 -16.06 -12.94
CA ASP A 13 -20.71 -16.77 -12.06
C ASP A 13 -19.25 -16.35 -12.32
N LEU A 14 -18.90 -16.11 -13.58
CA LEU A 14 -17.57 -15.66 -13.94
C LEU A 14 -17.29 -14.23 -13.44
N GLU A 15 -18.26 -13.32 -13.56
CA GLU A 15 -18.17 -11.97 -12.99
C GLU A 15 -18.01 -12.01 -11.47
N ALA A 16 -18.84 -12.79 -10.79
CA ALA A 16 -18.74 -12.95 -9.33
C ALA A 16 -17.36 -13.49 -8.89
N ARG A 17 -16.77 -14.41 -9.68
CA ARG A 17 -15.42 -14.93 -9.44
C ARG A 17 -14.33 -13.90 -9.68
N VAL A 18 -14.46 -13.07 -10.71
CA VAL A 18 -13.53 -11.98 -10.99
C VAL A 18 -13.59 -10.93 -9.89
N ASP A 19 -14.78 -10.57 -9.42
CA ASP A 19 -14.97 -9.62 -8.32
C ASP A 19 -14.41 -10.14 -7.00
N ALA A 20 -14.66 -11.41 -6.66
CA ALA A 20 -14.07 -12.02 -5.47
C ALA A 20 -12.53 -12.02 -5.54
N ARG A 21 -11.96 -12.39 -6.69
CA ARG A 21 -10.51 -12.45 -6.86
C ARG A 21 -9.86 -11.07 -6.86
N THR A 22 -10.48 -10.09 -7.50
CA THR A 22 -9.99 -8.70 -7.51
C THR A 22 -10.15 -8.04 -6.14
N GLY A 23 -11.21 -8.34 -5.39
CA GLY A 23 -11.39 -7.92 -4.00
C GLY A 23 -10.30 -8.46 -3.07
N GLU A 24 -10.01 -9.76 -3.14
CA GLU A 24 -8.93 -10.38 -2.34
C GLU A 24 -7.54 -9.85 -2.71
N LEU A 25 -7.28 -9.66 -4.01
CA LEU A 25 -6.02 -9.09 -4.48
C LEU A 25 -5.87 -7.64 -4.03
N ARG A 26 -6.95 -6.84 -4.09
CA ARG A 26 -6.97 -5.47 -3.56
C ARG A 26 -6.70 -5.45 -2.07
N GLU A 27 -7.30 -6.34 -1.28
CA GLU A 27 -7.07 -6.35 0.17
C GLU A 27 -5.65 -6.80 0.52
N LYS A 28 -5.11 -7.82 -0.17
CA LYS A 28 -3.69 -8.21 -0.04
C LYS A 28 -2.73 -7.11 -0.49
N ASN A 29 -3.09 -6.35 -1.54
CA ASN A 29 -2.31 -5.24 -2.06
C ASN A 29 -2.54 -3.93 -1.32
N LYS A 30 -3.59 -3.76 -0.53
CA LYS A 30 -3.84 -2.58 0.32
C LYS A 30 -2.75 -2.40 1.37
N VAL A 31 -2.14 -3.52 1.77
CA VAL A 31 -0.93 -3.55 2.61
C VAL A 31 0.31 -2.99 1.86
N MET A 32 0.30 -3.04 0.52
CA MET A 32 1.35 -2.52 -0.38
C MET A 32 1.02 -1.18 -1.06
N GLU A 33 -0.24 -0.73 -1.07
CA GLU A 33 -0.63 0.63 -1.43
C GLU A 33 -0.21 1.58 -0.29
N SER A 34 1.09 1.70 -0.15
CA SER A 34 1.69 2.62 0.79
C SER A 34 1.40 4.04 0.29
N PRO A 35 0.67 4.89 1.05
CA PRO A 35 0.52 6.32 0.71
C PRO A 35 1.88 7.04 0.55
N LEU A 36 2.94 6.38 1.01
CA LEU A 36 4.32 6.84 1.06
C LEU A 36 5.07 6.66 -0.27
N ARG A 37 4.46 6.07 -1.31
CA ARG A 37 5.11 5.74 -2.60
C ARG A 37 6.38 4.88 -2.46
N LEU A 38 6.57 4.22 -1.33
CA LEU A 38 7.69 3.31 -1.08
C LEU A 38 7.37 1.94 -1.69
N ILE A 39 8.15 1.52 -2.68
CA ILE A 39 7.98 0.25 -3.39
C ILE A 39 8.98 -0.77 -2.84
N GLY A 40 8.51 -1.97 -2.48
CA GLY A 40 9.40 -3.09 -2.17
C GLY A 40 8.75 -4.14 -1.28
N PRO A 41 8.50 -5.37 -1.76
CA PRO A 41 7.91 -6.44 -0.94
C PRO A 41 8.90 -7.10 0.04
N SER A 42 10.16 -6.63 0.10
CA SER A 42 11.21 -7.24 0.90
C SER A 42 10.97 -7.10 2.41
N ARG A 43 11.52 -8.05 3.20
CA ARG A 43 11.44 -8.00 4.67
C ARG A 43 12.09 -6.74 5.23
N GLN A 44 13.16 -6.27 4.60
CA GLN A 44 13.87 -5.04 4.96
C GLN A 44 12.98 -3.82 4.74
N MET A 45 12.30 -3.73 3.60
CA MET A 45 11.39 -2.61 3.32
C MET A 45 10.20 -2.60 4.28
N LYS A 46 9.67 -3.77 4.65
CA LYS A 46 8.63 -3.86 5.70
C LYS A 46 9.10 -3.28 7.03
N LYS A 47 10.35 -3.52 7.43
CA LYS A 47 10.93 -2.93 8.65
C LYS A 47 11.02 -1.40 8.54
N VAL A 48 11.48 -0.88 7.40
CA VAL A 48 11.54 0.57 7.16
C VAL A 48 10.16 1.21 7.30
N VAL A 49 9.13 0.61 6.67
CA VAL A 49 7.75 1.10 6.79
C VAL A 49 7.26 1.07 8.24
N GLN A 50 7.60 0.02 9.00
CA GLN A 50 7.25 -0.06 10.41
C GLN A 50 7.94 1.03 11.25
N GLN A 51 9.23 1.29 11.01
CA GLN A 51 9.97 2.37 11.68
C GLN A 51 9.38 3.74 11.36
N ILE A 52 9.03 4.00 10.10
CA ILE A 52 8.35 5.23 9.68
C ILE A 52 7.07 5.43 10.50
N LYS A 53 6.22 4.41 10.60
CA LYS A 53 4.97 4.48 11.38
C LYS A 53 5.20 4.76 12.87
N GLN A 54 6.29 4.24 13.44
CA GLN A 54 6.63 4.46 14.85
C GLN A 54 7.09 5.89 15.13
N VAL A 55 7.83 6.51 14.20
CA VAL A 55 8.41 7.84 14.41
C VAL A 55 7.55 8.97 13.85
N ALA A 56 6.53 8.68 13.03
CA ALA A 56 5.70 9.69 12.36
C ALA A 56 5.10 10.72 13.31
N ASP A 57 4.46 10.30 14.41
CA ASP A 57 3.87 11.20 15.40
C ASP A 57 4.85 11.63 16.52
N SER A 58 6.13 11.26 16.40
CA SER A 58 7.14 11.65 17.37
C SER A 58 7.40 13.16 17.29
N PRO A 59 7.52 13.86 18.44
CA PRO A 59 7.92 15.26 18.43
C PRO A 59 9.43 15.46 18.18
N LEU A 60 10.22 14.37 18.17
CA LEU A 60 11.68 14.38 18.08
C LEU A 60 12.19 14.48 16.64
N THR A 61 13.43 14.95 16.49
CA THR A 61 14.14 14.96 15.20
C THR A 61 14.51 13.54 14.77
N VAL A 62 14.26 13.21 13.49
CA VAL A 62 14.58 11.90 12.90
C VAL A 62 15.75 12.04 11.94
N LEU A 63 16.80 11.21 12.12
CA LEU A 63 17.91 11.06 11.17
C LEU A 63 17.61 9.91 10.20
N ILE A 64 17.78 10.15 8.90
CA ILE A 64 17.59 9.14 7.85
C ILE A 64 18.93 8.88 7.18
N GLU A 65 19.42 7.65 7.29
CA GLU A 65 20.71 7.22 6.75
C GLU A 65 20.54 6.29 5.55
N GLY A 66 21.59 6.18 4.74
CA GLY A 66 21.60 5.35 3.54
C GLY A 66 22.44 5.96 2.42
N GLU A 67 22.74 5.17 1.39
CA GLU A 67 23.54 5.59 0.25
C GLU A 67 22.79 6.59 -0.66
N THR A 68 23.53 7.25 -1.54
CA THR A 68 22.95 8.13 -2.57
C THR A 68 22.02 7.34 -3.48
N GLY A 69 20.84 7.89 -3.80
CA GLY A 69 19.86 7.23 -4.68
C GLY A 69 18.94 6.19 -4.03
N THR A 70 19.07 5.92 -2.73
CA THR A 70 18.25 4.91 -2.01
C THR A 70 16.85 5.38 -1.60
N GLY A 71 16.46 6.60 -2.00
CA GLY A 71 15.12 7.12 -1.72
C GLY A 71 14.90 7.65 -0.30
N LYS A 72 15.95 8.09 0.41
CA LYS A 72 15.83 8.72 1.75
C LYS A 72 14.83 9.89 1.80
N GLU A 73 14.70 10.63 0.71
CA GLU A 73 13.72 11.72 0.61
C GLU A 73 12.27 11.19 0.61
N LEU A 74 12.02 10.03 -0.02
CA LEU A 74 10.72 9.38 0.05
C LEU A 74 10.40 8.95 1.48
N VAL A 75 11.41 8.47 2.23
CA VAL A 75 11.27 8.15 3.66
C VAL A 75 10.96 9.40 4.49
N ALA A 76 11.63 10.53 4.24
CA ALA A 76 11.35 11.79 4.94
C ALA A 76 9.92 12.27 4.69
N ARG A 77 9.49 12.29 3.41
CA ARG A 77 8.13 12.65 3.01
C ARG A 77 7.10 11.71 3.63
N ALA A 78 7.42 10.42 3.70
CA ALA A 78 6.58 9.41 4.32
C ALA A 78 6.33 9.66 5.81
N ILE A 79 7.39 9.95 6.57
CA ILE A 79 7.31 10.33 7.99
C ILE A 79 6.44 11.56 8.14
N HIS A 80 6.69 12.59 7.33
CA HIS A 80 5.93 13.84 7.38
C HIS A 80 4.43 13.65 7.10
N GLN A 81 4.07 12.93 6.03
CA GLN A 81 2.68 12.68 5.65
C GLN A 81 1.88 11.89 6.69
N LEU A 82 2.55 11.02 7.45
CA LEU A 82 1.92 10.23 8.51
C LEU A 82 1.90 10.95 9.86
N SER A 83 2.59 12.08 9.99
CA SER A 83 2.65 12.83 11.24
C SER A 83 1.41 13.70 11.47
N ALA A 84 1.16 14.04 12.73
CA ALA A 84 0.23 15.11 13.12
C ALA A 84 0.56 16.49 12.50
N ARG A 85 1.77 16.67 11.95
CA ARG A 85 2.22 17.90 11.30
C ARG A 85 2.10 17.89 9.78
N ARG A 86 1.46 16.89 9.17
CA ARG A 86 1.36 16.74 7.70
C ARG A 86 0.81 17.96 6.92
N GLU A 87 0.05 18.83 7.59
CA GLU A 87 -0.52 20.08 7.02
C GLU A 87 0.36 21.31 7.29
N LYS A 88 1.44 21.13 8.04
CA LYS A 88 2.42 22.15 8.42
C LYS A 88 3.73 21.82 7.69
N PRO A 89 4.63 22.79 7.48
CA PRO A 89 5.95 22.50 6.91
C PRO A 89 6.82 21.63 7.83
#